data_AF-A0A382XKC8-F1
#
_entry.id   AF-A0A382XKC8-F1
#
_cell.length_a   1.000
_cell.length_b   1.000
_cell.length_c   1.000
_cell.angle_alpha   90.00
_cell.angle_beta   90.00
_cell.angle_gamma   90.00
#
_symmetry.space_group_name_H-M   'P 1'
#
loop_
_entity.id
_entity.type
_entity.pdbx_description
1 polymer ?
#
loop_
_entity_poly.entity_id
_entity_poly.type
_entity_poly.pdbx_seq_one_letter_code
_entity_poly.pdbx_strand_id
1 'polypeptide(L)'
;MSAELSKLSSNEQAELLNISPDYVRISMAAAIELGLKPGRIHGCGCGCINLLQNYPEGCYANCSYCGLARERPGLAEENSFIRVNWPLFPIDLVAEKIAEKEEESTVGRVCIAQVQDHRSNDDLLDMTRRIRKQVPKVPIS
;
A
#
# COMPACT_ATOMS: atom_id res chain seq x y z
N MET A 1 -16.88 18.24 3.80
CA MET A 1 -15.42 17.99 3.67
C MET A 1 -15.02 17.68 2.22
N SER A 2 -15.66 16.77 1.48
CA SER A 2 -15.21 16.40 0.11
C SER A 2 -15.26 17.47 -0.97
N ALA A 3 -16.11 18.49 -0.86
CA ALA A 3 -16.26 19.52 -1.91
C ALA A 3 -15.17 20.61 -1.87
N GLU A 4 -14.43 20.72 -0.77
CA GLU A 4 -13.33 21.71 -0.64
C GLU A 4 -11.98 21.12 -1.05
N LEU A 5 -11.76 19.83 -0.79
CA LEU A 5 -10.54 19.13 -1.22
C LEU A 5 -10.41 19.02 -2.74
N SER A 6 -11.51 18.94 -3.48
CA SER A 6 -11.48 18.88 -4.95
C SER A 6 -11.04 20.17 -5.65
N LYS A 7 -10.90 21.28 -4.91
CA LYS A 7 -10.42 22.58 -5.42
C LYS A 7 -8.91 22.78 -5.22
N LEU A 8 -8.26 21.91 -4.44
CA LEU A 8 -6.84 21.95 -4.15
C LEU A 8 -6.06 21.25 -5.27
N SER A 9 -4.83 21.70 -5.53
CA SER A 9 -3.93 21.00 -6.44
C SER A 9 -3.64 19.58 -5.93
N SER A 10 -3.23 18.67 -6.83
CA SER A 10 -2.89 17.29 -6.45
C SER A 10 -1.79 17.21 -5.37
N ASN A 11 -0.93 18.24 -5.26
CA ASN A 11 0.10 18.36 -4.23
C ASN A 11 -0.49 18.85 -2.88
N GLU A 12 -1.42 19.81 -2.88
CA GLU A 12 -2.08 20.27 -1.64
C GLU A 12 -3.03 19.20 -1.07
N GLN A 13 -3.65 18.39 -1.94
CA GLN A 13 -4.40 17.22 -1.50
C GLN A 13 -3.49 16.14 -0.90
N ALA A 14 -2.27 15.99 -1.41
CA ALA A 14 -1.26 15.08 -0.87
C ALA A 14 -0.81 15.46 0.55
N GLU A 15 -0.67 16.75 0.84
CA GLU A 15 -0.28 17.22 2.18
C GLU A 15 -1.41 17.08 3.22
N LEU A 16 -2.67 17.05 2.79
CA LEU A 16 -3.85 16.92 3.65
C LEU A 16 -4.36 15.49 3.81
N LEU A 17 -3.88 14.55 2.98
CA LEU A 17 -4.34 13.16 2.94
C LEU A 17 -3.14 12.21 3.07
N ASN A 18 -3.34 11.10 3.78
CA ASN A 18 -2.32 10.08 3.96
C ASN A 18 -2.10 9.30 2.64
N ILE A 19 -1.34 9.85 1.71
CA ILE A 19 -1.13 9.29 0.36
C ILE A 19 0.27 8.69 0.19
N SER A 20 0.48 7.97 -0.92
CA SER A 20 1.82 7.54 -1.34
C SER A 20 2.68 8.74 -1.78
N PRO A 21 4.00 8.72 -1.53
CA PRO A 21 4.80 7.58 -1.04
C PRO A 21 4.84 7.43 0.49
N ASP A 22 4.42 8.44 1.25
CA ASP A 22 4.58 8.45 2.71
C ASP A 22 3.68 7.45 3.44
N TYR A 23 2.53 7.13 2.85
CA TYR A 23 1.60 6.11 3.32
C TYR A 23 1.35 5.04 2.27
N VAL A 24 1.10 3.82 2.76
CA VAL A 24 0.85 2.65 1.93
C VAL A 24 -0.25 1.78 2.52
N ARG A 25 -1.05 1.19 1.65
CA ARG A 25 -2.02 0.17 2.03
C ARG A 25 -1.31 -1.18 2.10
N ILE A 26 -1.61 -1.99 3.10
CA ILE A 26 -1.03 -3.33 3.26
C ILE A 26 -2.15 -4.37 3.35
N SER A 27 -2.00 -5.54 2.73
CA SER A 27 -3.01 -6.59 2.84
C SER A 27 -3.16 -7.06 4.30
N MET A 28 -4.37 -7.40 4.74
CA MET A 28 -4.62 -7.78 6.14
C MET A 28 -3.72 -8.92 6.65
N ALA A 29 -3.45 -9.93 5.82
CA ALA A 29 -2.57 -11.03 6.21
C ALA A 29 -1.14 -10.55 6.48
N ALA A 30 -0.60 -9.67 5.62
CA ALA A 30 0.72 -9.08 5.82
C ALA A 30 0.74 -8.15 7.04
N ALA A 31 -0.33 -7.39 7.29
CA ALA A 31 -0.45 -6.57 8.49
C ALA A 31 -0.41 -7.40 9.78
N ILE A 32 -1.02 -8.60 9.77
CA ILE A 32 -0.96 -9.54 10.90
C ILE A 32 0.46 -10.11 11.05
N GLU A 33 1.07 -10.54 9.95
CA GLU A 33 2.45 -11.09 9.96
C GLU A 33 3.46 -10.09 10.52
N LEU A 34 3.34 -8.82 10.13
CA LEU A 34 4.20 -7.73 10.60
C LEU A 34 3.83 -7.21 11.99
N GLY A 35 2.82 -7.79 12.67
CA GLY A 35 2.38 -7.35 13.99
C GLY A 35 1.67 -5.99 14.03
N LEU A 36 1.29 -5.43 12.88
CA LEU A 36 0.59 -4.14 12.75
C LEU A 36 -0.91 -4.24 13.04
N LYS A 37 -1.48 -5.45 12.91
CA LYS A 37 -2.87 -5.75 13.26
C LYS A 37 -2.96 -7.04 14.08
N PRO A 38 -3.92 -7.13 15.02
CA PRO A 38 -4.13 -8.36 15.77
C PRO A 38 -4.69 -9.46 14.86
N GLY A 39 -4.23 -10.69 15.06
CA GLY A 39 -4.70 -11.86 14.33
C GLY A 39 -3.74 -13.03 14.44
N ARG A 40 -4.13 -14.19 13.90
CA ARG A 40 -3.25 -15.34 13.70
C ARG A 40 -3.53 -15.98 12.35
N ILE A 41 -2.47 -16.36 11.65
CA ILE A 41 -2.55 -17.17 10.43
C ILE A 41 -2.37 -18.63 10.87
N HIS A 42 -3.34 -19.48 10.56
CA HIS A 42 -3.33 -20.86 11.04
C HIS A 42 -2.61 -21.78 10.05
N GLY A 43 -1.59 -22.50 10.54
CA GLY A 43 -0.89 -23.54 9.77
C GLY A 43 0.05 -23.03 8.68
N CYS A 44 0.27 -21.71 8.57
CA CYS A 44 1.24 -21.10 7.67
C CYS A 44 1.61 -19.67 8.13
N GLY A 45 2.63 -19.09 7.49
CA GLY A 45 3.00 -17.67 7.63
C GLY A 45 2.80 -16.90 6.31
N CYS A 46 2.94 -15.57 6.37
CA CYS A 46 2.82 -14.69 5.20
C CYS A 46 4.19 -14.30 4.64
N GLY A 47 4.77 -15.17 3.80
CA GLY A 47 6.06 -14.88 3.15
C GLY A 47 6.01 -13.76 2.09
N CYS A 48 4.87 -13.13 1.84
CA CYS A 48 4.70 -12.10 0.81
C CYS A 48 3.97 -10.88 1.37
N ILE A 49 4.71 -9.78 1.54
CA ILE A 49 4.17 -8.51 2.01
C ILE A 49 3.59 -7.76 0.82
N ASN A 50 2.26 -7.72 0.72
CA ASN A 50 1.57 -7.06 -0.37
C ASN A 50 1.21 -5.63 0.02
N LEU A 51 1.79 -4.69 -0.70
CA LEU A 51 1.58 -3.25 -0.56
C LEU A 51 0.78 -2.72 -1.76
N LEU A 52 0.00 -1.67 -1.54
CA LEU A 52 -0.78 -1.00 -2.57
C LEU A 52 -0.68 0.51 -2.37
N GLN A 53 -0.37 1.23 -3.44
CA GLN A 53 -0.35 2.70 -3.40
C GLN A 53 -1.73 3.28 -3.07
N ASN A 54 -1.72 4.40 -2.34
CA ASN A 54 -2.94 5.04 -1.85
C ASN A 54 -3.05 6.45 -2.41
N TYR A 55 -4.04 6.69 -3.26
CA TYR A 55 -4.38 8.02 -3.75
C TYR A 55 -5.87 8.31 -3.56
N PRO A 56 -6.24 9.57 -3.24
CA PRO A 56 -7.63 9.97 -2.99
C PRO A 56 -8.55 9.74 -4.19
N GLU A 57 -8.03 9.97 -5.40
CA GLU A 57 -8.76 9.82 -6.65
C GLU A 57 -8.92 8.34 -7.07
N GLY A 58 -8.21 7.42 -6.42
CA GLY A 58 -8.15 6.02 -6.79
C GLY A 58 -7.37 5.78 -8.09
N CYS A 59 -7.74 4.74 -8.83
CA CYS A 59 -7.09 4.40 -10.09
C CYS A 59 -7.76 5.15 -11.26
N TYR A 60 -6.97 5.85 -12.08
CA TYR A 60 -7.48 6.52 -13.29
C TYR A 60 -7.85 5.54 -14.41
N ALA A 61 -7.38 4.29 -14.35
CA ALA A 61 -7.72 3.25 -15.31
C ALA A 61 -9.09 2.61 -15.03
N ASN A 62 -9.65 1.97 -16.05
CA ASN A 62 -10.96 1.34 -15.97
C ASN A 62 -10.94 -0.11 -16.50
N CYS A 63 -9.99 -0.91 -16.03
CA CYS A 63 -9.87 -2.31 -16.45
C CYS A 63 -11.12 -3.10 -16.03
N SER A 64 -11.79 -3.76 -16.97
CA SER A 64 -13.09 -4.44 -16.77
C SER A 64 -13.10 -5.51 -15.66
N TYR A 65 -11.94 -6.10 -15.37
CA TYR A 65 -11.77 -7.15 -14.38
C TYR A 65 -11.29 -6.64 -13.00
N CYS A 66 -10.91 -5.37 -12.88
CA CYS A 66 -10.22 -4.88 -11.69
C CYS A 66 -11.22 -4.42 -10.60
N GLY A 67 -10.92 -4.75 -9.35
CA GLY A 67 -11.65 -4.26 -8.18
C GLY A 67 -11.41 -2.78 -7.86
N LEU A 68 -10.37 -2.18 -8.46
CA LEU A 68 -9.99 -0.76 -8.31
C LEU A 68 -10.36 0.09 -9.53
N ALA A 69 -11.13 -0.44 -10.49
CA ALA A 69 -11.47 0.30 -11.70
C ALA A 69 -12.19 1.62 -11.37
N ARG A 70 -11.90 2.69 -12.11
CA ARG A 70 -12.42 4.04 -11.88
C ARG A 70 -13.94 4.11 -11.74
N GLU A 71 -14.68 3.29 -12.48
CA GLU A 71 -16.14 3.31 -12.48
C GLU A 71 -16.77 2.42 -11.41
N ARG A 72 -15.96 1.85 -10.50
CA ARG A 72 -16.48 1.13 -9.34
C ARG A 72 -17.29 2.09 -8.46
N PRO A 73 -18.49 1.70 -8.00
CA PRO A 73 -19.32 2.55 -7.15
C PRO A 73 -18.66 2.73 -5.78
N GLY A 74 -18.85 3.91 -5.18
CA GLY A 74 -18.32 4.24 -3.86
C GLY A 74 -17.06 5.09 -3.91
N LEU A 75 -16.46 5.33 -2.74
CA LEU A 75 -15.18 6.05 -2.63
C LEU A 75 -14.03 5.13 -3.05
N ALA A 76 -12.93 5.73 -3.53
CA ALA A 76 -11.74 4.96 -3.92
C ALA A 76 -11.21 4.05 -2.80
N GLU A 77 -11.30 4.49 -1.54
CA GLU A 77 -10.88 3.73 -0.37
C GLU A 77 -11.80 2.56 0.02
N GLU A 78 -13.04 2.56 -0.46
CA GLU A 78 -14.01 1.48 -0.27
C GLU A 78 -13.80 0.35 -1.28
N ASN A 79 -13.16 0.68 -2.42
CA ASN A 79 -12.79 -0.29 -3.44
C ASN A 79 -11.58 -1.10 -3.01
N SER A 80 -11.56 -2.38 -3.38
CA SER A 80 -10.52 -3.30 -2.93
C SER A 80 -9.92 -4.07 -4.09
N PHE A 81 -8.60 -4.22 -4.09
CA PHE A 81 -7.86 -4.90 -5.15
C PHE A 81 -8.22 -6.38 -5.23
N ILE A 82 -8.11 -7.06 -4.09
CA ILE A 82 -8.62 -8.40 -3.82
C ILE A 82 -9.52 -8.28 -2.59
N ARG A 83 -10.57 -9.10 -2.47
CA ARG A 83 -11.60 -9.00 -1.40
C ARG A 83 -11.07 -9.33 0.01
N VAL A 84 -10.20 -8.48 0.53
CA VAL A 84 -9.65 -8.45 1.88
C VAL A 84 -9.51 -6.98 2.33
N ASN A 85 -9.29 -6.77 3.62
CA ASN A 85 -9.03 -5.43 4.15
C ASN A 85 -7.61 -4.96 3.81
N TRP A 86 -7.49 -3.66 3.54
CA TRP A 86 -6.23 -2.98 3.23
C TRP A 86 -6.03 -1.79 4.19
N PRO A 87 -5.63 -2.02 5.46
CA PRO A 87 -5.30 -0.94 6.37
C PRO A 87 -4.14 -0.07 5.84
N LEU A 88 -4.13 1.20 6.26
CA LEU A 88 -3.18 2.22 5.83
C LEU A 88 -2.15 2.49 6.94
N PHE A 89 -0.86 2.54 6.58
CA PHE A 89 0.24 2.82 7.51
C PHE A 89 1.32 3.69 6.85
N PRO A 90 2.13 4.42 7.64
CA PRO A 90 3.33 5.06 7.15
C PRO A 90 4.30 4.04 6.53
N ILE A 91 4.89 4.36 5.38
CA ILE A 91 5.81 3.46 4.68
C ILE A 91 7.04 3.12 5.53
N ASP A 92 7.53 4.08 6.30
CA ASP A 92 8.73 3.89 7.12
C ASP A 92 8.49 2.90 8.27
N LEU A 93 7.29 2.93 8.87
CA LEU A 93 6.87 1.93 9.86
C LEU A 93 6.72 0.54 9.23
N VAL A 94 6.16 0.46 8.03
CA VAL A 94 6.05 -0.81 7.32
C VAL A 94 7.43 -1.38 7.00
N ALA A 95 8.36 -0.55 6.52
CA ALA A 95 9.73 -0.95 6.23
C ALA A 95 10.48 -1.43 7.49
N GLU A 96 10.31 -0.74 8.62
CA GLU A 96 10.85 -1.15 9.93
C GLU A 96 10.35 -2.55 10.31
N LYS A 97 9.03 -2.79 10.22
CA LYS A 97 8.45 -4.10 10.54
C LYS A 97 8.87 -5.22 9.59
N ILE A 98 9.08 -4.91 8.31
CA ILE A 98 9.65 -5.88 7.38
C ILE A 98 11.09 -6.22 7.76
N ALA A 99 11.89 -5.24 8.18
CA ALA A 99 13.28 -5.45 8.59
C ALA A 99 13.36 -6.36 9.84
N GLU A 100 12.50 -6.14 10.85
CA GLU A 100 12.37 -7.03 12.01
C GLU A 100 12.11 -8.49 11.59
N LYS A 101 11.27 -8.70 10.57
CA LYS A 101 10.94 -10.04 10.05
C LYS A 101 11.94 -10.60 9.05
N GLU A 102 12.75 -9.76 8.41
CA GLU A 102 13.90 -10.20 7.61
C GLU A 102 14.95 -10.91 8.49
N GLU A 103 15.18 -10.42 9.71
CA GLU A 103 16.09 -11.07 10.67
C GLU A 103 15.63 -12.49 11.05
N GLU A 104 14.31 -12.69 11.14
CA GLU A 104 13.70 -14.00 11.37
C GLU A 104 13.65 -14.88 10.10
N SER A 105 14.04 -14.35 8.93
CA SER A 105 13.95 -15.01 7.62
C SER A 105 12.54 -15.50 7.25
N THR A 106 11.50 -14.82 7.72
CA THR A 106 10.09 -15.21 7.49
C THR A 106 9.47 -14.51 6.28
N VAL A 107 10.03 -13.37 5.84
CA VAL A 107 9.57 -12.64 4.66
C VAL A 107 10.35 -13.09 3.42
N GLY A 108 9.63 -13.64 2.44
CA GLY A 108 10.19 -14.07 1.16
C GLY A 108 10.22 -12.99 0.07
N ARG A 109 9.26 -12.05 0.06
CA ARG A 109 9.25 -10.88 -0.84
C ARG A 109 8.35 -9.75 -0.36
N VAL A 110 8.59 -8.55 -0.89
CA VAL A 110 7.68 -7.41 -0.84
C VAL A 110 7.15 -7.14 -2.25
N CYS A 111 5.83 -7.05 -2.42
CA CYS A 111 5.19 -6.68 -3.68
C CYS A 111 4.57 -5.28 -3.54
N ILE A 112 4.95 -4.33 -4.39
CA ILE A 112 4.35 -2.98 -4.40
C ILE A 112 3.43 -2.87 -5.62
N ALA A 113 2.13 -2.98 -5.38
CA ALA A 113 1.13 -2.79 -6.42
C ALA A 113 0.87 -1.28 -6.65
N GLN A 114 0.94 -0.87 -7.91
CA GLN A 114 0.60 0.48 -8.34
C GLN A 114 -0.85 0.56 -8.81
N VAL A 115 -1.46 1.72 -8.61
CA VAL A 115 -2.62 2.15 -9.39
C VAL A 115 -2.17 3.10 -10.49
N GLN A 116 -3.01 3.30 -11.50
CA GLN A 116 -2.73 4.33 -12.51
C GLN A 116 -3.01 5.69 -11.90
N ASP A 117 -1.95 6.46 -11.67
CA ASP A 117 -1.91 7.85 -11.21
C ASP A 117 -0.66 8.51 -11.82
N HIS A 118 -0.67 9.81 -12.07
CA HIS A 118 0.47 10.51 -12.64
C HIS A 118 1.70 10.54 -11.71
N ARG A 119 1.49 10.40 -10.39
CA ARG A 119 2.53 10.34 -9.34
C ARG A 119 3.10 8.92 -9.14
N SER A 120 2.39 7.90 -9.62
CA SER A 120 2.60 6.51 -9.19
C SER A 120 4.01 5.97 -9.43
N ASN A 121 4.67 6.38 -10.51
CA ASN A 121 6.02 5.89 -10.84
C ASN A 121 7.09 6.50 -9.95
N ASP A 122 7.03 7.81 -9.71
CA ASP A 122 8.00 8.50 -8.84
C ASP A 122 7.85 8.00 -7.40
N ASP A 123 6.61 7.84 -6.94
CA ASP A 123 6.30 7.30 -5.63
C ASP A 123 6.73 5.85 -5.47
N LEU A 124 6.54 5.01 -6.50
CA LEU A 124 7.04 3.62 -6.48
C LEU A 124 8.55 3.59 -6.29
N LEU A 125 9.28 4.42 -7.03
CA LEU A 125 10.74 4.48 -6.93
C LEU A 125 11.18 4.97 -5.54
N ASP A 126 10.50 5.96 -4.97
CA ASP A 126 10.77 6.44 -3.61
C ASP A 126 10.50 5.36 -2.56
N MET A 127 9.29 4.77 -2.57
CA MET A 127 8.91 3.67 -1.67
C MET A 127 9.90 2.50 -1.75
N THR A 128 10.30 2.12 -2.97
CA THR A 128 11.29 1.04 -3.19
C THR A 128 12.63 1.38 -2.56
N ARG A 129 13.11 2.63 -2.68
CA ARG A 129 14.37 3.08 -2.05
C ARG A 129 14.26 3.07 -0.53
N ARG A 130 13.15 3.56 0.04
CA ARG A 130 12.92 3.57 1.50
C ARG A 130 12.89 2.14 2.07
N ILE A 131 12.15 1.23 1.43
CA ILE A 131 12.11 -0.18 1.83
C ILE A 131 13.50 -0.82 1.70
N ARG A 132 14.18 -0.68 0.54
CA ARG A 132 15.50 -1.29 0.31
C ARG A 132 16.56 -0.82 1.32
N LYS A 133 16.49 0.43 1.77
CA LYS A 133 17.41 0.99 2.77
C LYS A 133 17.32 0.23 4.10
N GLN A 134 16.13 -0.20 4.50
CA GLN A 134 15.90 -0.92 5.75
C GLN A 134 15.92 -2.44 5.59
N VAL A 135 15.56 -2.92 4.39
CA VAL A 135 15.33 -4.34 4.06
C VAL A 135 16.26 -4.75 2.90
N PRO A 136 17.57 -4.93 3.16
CA PRO A 136 18.57 -5.10 2.11
C PRO A 136 18.53 -6.46 1.41
N LYS A 137 17.95 -7.51 2.01
CA LYS A 137 18.02 -8.89 1.49
C LYS A 137 16.72 -9.36 0.85
N VAL A 138 15.56 -8.88 1.33
CA VAL A 138 14.27 -9.29 0.76
C VAL A 138 14.12 -8.77 -0.68
N PRO A 139 13.72 -9.62 -1.66
CA PRO A 139 13.35 -9.19 -3.00
C PRO A 139 12.14 -8.25 -2.99
N ILE A 140 12.19 -7.20 -3.82
CA ILE A 140 11.06 -6.29 -4.06
C ILE A 140 10.57 -6.51 -5.49
N SER A 141 9.27 -6.67 -5.66
CA SER A 141 8.56 -6.84 -6.94
C SER A 141 7.53 -5.74 -7.16
#